data_AF-A0A3N5JPR2-F1
#
_entry.id   AF-A0A3N5JPR2-F1
#
_cell.length_a   1.000
_cell.length_b   1.000
_cell.length_c   1.000
_cell.angle_alpha   90.00
_cell.angle_beta   90.00
_cell.angle_gamma   90.00
#
_symmetry.space_group_name_H-M   'P 1'
#
loop_
_entity.id
_entity.type
_entity.pdbx_description
1 polymer ?
#
loop_
_entity_poly.entity_id
_entity_poly.type
_entity_poly.pdbx_seq_one_letter_code
_entity_poly.pdbx_strand_id
1 'polypeptide(L)'
;MIVGVEGAGRQGRRILDILEHYFDIPLAAGDPLLQEVEARHIPGGAWLMRQGDPGESLYFLVHGRLQAWAAEGDDPRARFLNEIVPGDSVGELSLLTGAPRTLPAVRTQVPRARPVDGLAQGHRIGHA
;
A
#
# COMPACT_ATOMS: atom_id res chain seq x y z
N MET A 1 -3.43 1.62 2.04
CA MET A 1 -3.53 2.58 0.93
C MET A 1 -3.77 1.73 -0.31
N ILE A 2 -4.88 1.99 -1.00
CA ILE A 2 -6.02 1.07 -1.25
C ILE A 2 -6.20 0.69 -2.74
N VAL A 3 -6.52 -0.55 -3.14
CA VAL A 3 -7.25 -0.87 -4.42
C VAL A 3 -8.66 -1.38 -4.13
N GLY A 4 -9.70 -0.78 -4.72
CA GLY A 4 -11.07 -1.28 -4.92
C GLY A 4 -12.12 -0.16 -5.12
N VAL A 5 -13.01 -0.34 -6.09
CA VAL A 5 -13.80 0.71 -6.77
C VAL A 5 -15.24 0.76 -6.29
N GLU A 6 -15.57 1.75 -5.44
CA GLU A 6 -16.88 2.40 -5.46
C GLU A 6 -16.69 3.90 -5.19
N GLY A 7 -17.23 4.73 -6.08
CA GLY A 7 -17.11 6.19 -6.06
C GLY A 7 -16.30 6.72 -7.24
N ALA A 8 -17.00 7.18 -8.28
CA ALA A 8 -16.45 7.90 -9.42
C ALA A 8 -15.80 9.22 -8.97
N GLY A 9 -14.53 9.12 -8.57
CA GLY A 9 -13.61 10.23 -8.33
C GLY A 9 -12.20 9.84 -8.80
N ARG A 10 -11.20 10.72 -8.61
CA ARG A 10 -9.80 10.50 -9.05
C ARG A 10 -9.20 9.14 -8.63
N GLN A 11 -9.66 8.56 -7.53
CA GLN A 11 -9.17 7.29 -7.00
C GLN A 11 -9.65 6.08 -7.83
N GLY A 12 -10.88 6.09 -8.33
CA GLY A 12 -11.41 5.00 -9.15
C GLY A 12 -10.67 4.86 -10.48
N ARG A 13 -10.32 5.98 -11.12
CA ARG A 13 -9.55 5.95 -12.39
C ARG A 13 -8.17 5.33 -12.21
N ARG A 14 -7.47 5.66 -11.12
CA ARG A 14 -6.14 5.12 -10.84
C ARG A 14 -6.14 3.61 -10.59
N ILE A 15 -7.20 3.09 -9.97
CA ILE A 15 -7.37 1.65 -9.77
C ILE A 15 -7.51 0.95 -11.11
N LEU A 16 -8.36 1.48 -12.00
CA LEU A 16 -8.53 0.93 -13.34
C LEU A 16 -7.22 0.92 -14.12
N ASP A 17 -6.49 2.05 -14.14
CA ASP A 17 -5.22 2.14 -14.88
C ASP A 17 -4.18 1.10 -14.38
N ILE A 18 -4.13 0.83 -13.07
CA ILE A 18 -3.23 -0.19 -12.50
C ILE A 18 -3.64 -1.59 -12.92
N LEU A 19 -4.93 -1.91 -12.84
CA LEU A 19 -5.42 -3.24 -13.19
C LEU A 19 -5.27 -3.51 -14.70
N GLU A 20 -5.61 -2.54 -15.55
CA GLU A 20 -5.41 -2.64 -17.00
C GLU A 20 -3.94 -2.88 -17.34
N HIS A 21 -3.03 -2.14 -16.71
CA HIS A 21 -1.60 -2.29 -16.92
C HIS A 21 -1.07 -3.64 -16.44
N TYR A 22 -1.52 -4.10 -15.27
CA TYR A 22 -1.04 -5.36 -14.68
C TYR A 22 -1.51 -6.58 -15.47
N PHE A 23 -2.76 -6.61 -15.90
CA PHE A 23 -3.33 -7.73 -16.65
C PHE A 23 -3.11 -7.62 -18.17
N ASP A 24 -2.61 -6.49 -18.65
CA ASP A 24 -2.44 -6.17 -20.07
C ASP A 24 -3.74 -6.34 -20.89
N ILE A 25 -4.87 -5.96 -20.27
CA ILE A 25 -6.21 -6.02 -20.88
C ILE A 25 -6.99 -4.74 -20.58
N PRO A 26 -7.78 -4.21 -21.54
CA PRO A 26 -8.71 -3.12 -21.27
C PRO A 26 -9.82 -3.58 -20.31
N LEU A 27 -10.14 -2.78 -19.30
CA LEU A 27 -11.23 -3.06 -18.36
C LEU A 27 -12.37 -2.06 -18.58
N ALA A 28 -13.48 -2.55 -19.11
CA ALA A 28 -14.67 -1.73 -19.30
C ALA A 28 -15.36 -1.42 -17.96
N ALA A 29 -16.12 -0.32 -17.93
CA ALA A 29 -17.01 -0.05 -16.81
C ALA A 29 -18.03 -1.19 -16.68
N GLY A 30 -17.96 -1.95 -15.57
CA GLY A 30 -18.79 -3.13 -15.32
C GLY A 30 -18.12 -4.47 -15.60
N ASP A 31 -16.82 -4.51 -15.85
CA ASP A 31 -16.08 -5.78 -15.93
C ASP A 31 -16.25 -6.59 -14.62
N PRO A 32 -16.57 -7.90 -14.68
CA PRO A 32 -16.77 -8.74 -13.50
C PRO A 32 -15.58 -8.71 -12.52
N LEU A 33 -14.34 -8.55 -13.03
CA LEU A 33 -13.16 -8.43 -12.19
C LEU A 33 -13.30 -7.26 -11.21
N LEU A 34 -13.92 -6.15 -11.62
CA LEU A 34 -14.08 -4.97 -10.77
C LEU A 34 -15.02 -5.22 -9.59
N GLN A 35 -15.89 -6.23 -9.66
CA GLN A 35 -16.78 -6.61 -8.56
C GLN A 35 -16.06 -7.42 -7.47
N GLU A 36 -14.94 -8.07 -7.82
CA GLU A 36 -14.14 -8.89 -6.91
C GLU A 36 -13.03 -8.10 -6.20
N VAL A 37 -12.95 -6.78 -6.45
CA VAL A 37 -11.85 -5.94 -5.98
C VAL A 37 -12.31 -5.01 -4.86
N GLU A 38 -11.76 -5.20 -3.66
CA GLU A 38 -12.20 -4.50 -2.43
C GLU A 38 -11.17 -3.49 -1.88
N ALA A 39 -11.63 -2.26 -1.65
CA ALA A 39 -10.81 -1.14 -1.20
C ALA A 39 -10.38 -1.22 0.28
N ARG A 40 -9.08 -1.46 0.56
CA ARG A 40 -8.56 -1.53 1.94
C ARG A 40 -7.60 -0.41 2.37
N HIS A 41 -8.02 0.34 3.40
CA HIS A 41 -7.17 1.33 4.06
C HIS A 41 -6.40 0.70 5.21
N ILE A 42 -5.09 0.95 5.26
CA ILE A 42 -4.20 0.39 6.27
C ILE A 42 -3.39 1.55 6.86
N PRO A 43 -3.43 1.76 8.18
CA PRO A 43 -2.65 2.81 8.85
C PRO A 43 -1.16 2.68 8.58
N GLY A 44 -0.41 3.78 8.67
CA GLY A 44 1.05 3.78 8.57
C GLY A 44 1.71 2.95 9.68
N GLY A 45 2.70 2.13 9.32
CA GLY A 45 3.40 1.23 10.23
C GLY A 45 2.72 -0.12 10.47
N ALA A 46 1.48 -0.31 10.01
CA ALA A 46 0.76 -1.58 10.16
C ALA A 46 1.18 -2.61 9.10
N TRP A 47 1.13 -3.88 9.48
CA TRP A 47 1.40 -5.02 8.58
C TRP A 47 0.20 -5.26 7.66
N LEU A 48 0.48 -5.35 6.36
CA LEU A 48 -0.48 -5.78 5.34
C LEU A 48 -0.58 -7.31 5.33
N MET A 49 0.57 -7.99 5.39
CA MET A 49 0.66 -9.44 5.48
C MET A 49 1.95 -9.85 6.17
N ARG A 50 1.87 -10.97 6.88
CA ARG A 50 2.95 -11.58 7.64
C ARG A 50 3.30 -12.94 7.06
N GLN A 51 4.49 -13.42 7.41
CA GLN A 51 4.89 -14.77 7.02
C GLN A 51 3.98 -15.80 7.69
N GLY A 52 3.55 -16.80 6.92
CA GLY A 52 2.65 -17.85 7.39
C GLY A 52 1.16 -17.48 7.36
N ASP A 53 0.80 -16.23 7.08
CA ASP A 53 -0.61 -15.85 6.90
C ASP A 53 -1.26 -16.65 5.74
N PRO A 54 -2.59 -16.83 5.73
CA PRO A 54 -3.28 -17.39 4.57
C PRO A 54 -3.00 -16.63 3.26
N GLY A 55 -2.88 -17.41 2.19
CA GLY A 55 -2.37 -17.00 0.89
C GLY A 55 -3.38 -16.46 -0.12
N GLU A 56 -4.59 -16.11 0.27
CA GLU A 56 -5.76 -16.12 -0.64
C GLU A 56 -6.06 -14.77 -1.32
N SER A 57 -5.10 -13.86 -1.39
CA SER A 57 -5.35 -12.51 -1.94
C SER A 57 -4.15 -11.93 -2.66
N LEU A 58 -4.41 -11.12 -3.68
CA LEU A 58 -3.43 -10.26 -4.33
C LEU A 58 -3.72 -8.81 -3.93
N TYR A 59 -2.67 -8.06 -3.62
CA TYR A 59 -2.80 -6.64 -3.28
C TYR A 59 -2.07 -5.80 -4.30
N PHE A 60 -2.67 -4.66 -4.65
CA PHE A 60 -2.10 -3.64 -5.51
C PHE A 60 -1.96 -2.34 -4.72
N LEU A 61 -0.80 -1.70 -4.81
CA LEU A 61 -0.58 -0.44 -4.13
C LEU A 61 -1.04 0.71 -5.01
N VAL A 62 -2.03 1.51 -4.56
CA VAL A 62 -2.52 2.66 -5.37
C VAL A 62 -1.88 3.97 -4.96
N HIS A 63 -1.52 4.09 -3.69
CA HIS A 63 -0.84 5.27 -3.19
C HIS A 63 0.04 4.88 -1.99
N GLY A 64 0.83 5.81 -1.46
CA GLY A 64 1.66 5.56 -0.29
C GLY A 64 2.86 4.69 -0.61
N ARG A 65 3.33 3.93 0.38
CA ARG A 65 4.57 3.15 0.33
C ARG A 65 4.42 1.92 1.21
N LEU A 66 4.85 0.76 0.73
CA LEU A 66 5.05 -0.42 1.57
C LEU A 66 6.54 -0.76 1.64
N GLN A 67 6.92 -1.49 2.68
CA GLN A 67 8.25 -2.05 2.85
C GLN A 67 8.13 -3.57 2.96
N ALA A 68 8.97 -4.28 2.22
CA ALA A 68 9.11 -5.71 2.38
C ALA A 68 10.31 -6.04 3.27
N TRP A 69 10.12 -6.99 4.18
CA TRP A 69 11.08 -7.39 5.20
C TRP A 69 11.26 -8.90 5.21
N ALA A 70 12.50 -9.36 5.43
CA ALA A 70 12.81 -10.79 5.52
C ALA A 70 12.34 -11.44 6.83
N ALA A 71 12.12 -10.65 7.88
CA ALA A 71 11.48 -11.08 9.12
C ALA A 71 10.92 -9.85 9.84
N GLU A 72 10.18 -10.07 10.92
CA GLU A 72 9.40 -9.05 11.60
C GLU A 72 9.97 -8.72 12.98
N GLY A 73 9.69 -7.51 13.46
CA GLY A 73 10.01 -7.11 14.84
C GLY A 73 11.49 -7.22 15.17
N ASP A 74 11.79 -7.80 16.33
CA ASP A 74 13.15 -7.98 16.86
C ASP A 74 13.82 -9.28 16.38
N ASP A 75 13.26 -9.98 15.38
CA ASP A 75 13.93 -11.16 14.81
C ASP A 75 15.30 -10.72 14.24
N PRO A 76 16.42 -11.38 14.59
CA PRO A 76 17.73 -11.04 14.07
C PRO A 76 17.84 -11.15 12.54
N ARG A 77 16.90 -11.84 11.88
CA ARG A 77 16.76 -11.93 10.42
C ARG A 77 15.94 -10.78 9.83
N ALA A 78 15.39 -9.88 10.63
CA ALA A 78 14.59 -8.75 10.18
C ALA A 78 15.46 -7.78 9.40
N ARG A 79 15.48 -7.94 8.08
CA ARG A 79 16.18 -7.05 7.15
C ARG A 79 15.20 -6.43 6.17
N PHE A 80 15.34 -5.13 5.93
CA PHE A 80 14.67 -4.45 4.84
C PHE A 80 15.15 -5.03 3.51
N LEU A 81 14.21 -5.38 2.63
CA LEU A 81 14.51 -5.96 1.33
C LEU A 81 14.32 -4.93 0.23
N ASN A 82 13.13 -4.34 0.14
CA ASN A 82 12.79 -3.35 -0.86
C ASN A 82 11.59 -2.50 -0.45
N GLU A 83 11.39 -1.41 -1.21
CA GLU A 83 10.19 -0.60 -1.19
C GLU A 83 9.25 -1.07 -2.30
N ILE A 84 7.94 -1.05 -2.02
CA ILE A 84 6.87 -1.30 -2.98
C ILE A 84 6.14 0.03 -3.19
N VAL A 85 6.00 0.43 -4.46
CA VAL A 85 5.50 1.75 -4.87
C VAL A 85 4.15 1.64 -5.59
N PRO A 86 3.42 2.77 -5.75
CA PRO A 86 2.14 2.72 -6.44
C PRO A 86 2.23 2.14 -7.85
N GLY A 87 1.36 1.20 -8.17
CA GLY A 87 1.38 0.39 -9.39
C GLY A 87 1.93 -1.02 -9.18
N ASP A 88 2.74 -1.23 -8.15
CA ASP A 88 3.25 -2.56 -7.81
C ASP A 88 2.17 -3.42 -7.15
N SER A 89 2.36 -4.73 -7.26
CA SER A 89 1.54 -5.75 -6.63
C SER A 89 2.35 -6.60 -5.65
N VAL A 90 1.65 -7.24 -4.70
CA VAL A 90 2.24 -8.20 -3.76
C VAL A 90 1.26 -9.32 -3.41
N GLY A 91 1.79 -10.53 -3.24
CA GLY A 91 1.05 -11.69 -2.75
C GLY A 91 0.63 -12.69 -3.83
N GLU A 92 1.11 -12.50 -5.05
CA GLU A 92 0.88 -13.31 -6.26
C GLU A 92 1.23 -14.78 -6.01
N LEU A 93 2.40 -15.02 -5.41
CA LEU A 93 2.92 -16.38 -5.26
C LEU A 93 1.99 -17.26 -4.45
N SER A 94 1.51 -16.76 -3.31
CA SER A 94 0.59 -17.51 -2.46
C SER A 94 -0.78 -17.69 -3.10
N LEU A 95 -1.25 -16.69 -3.85
CA LEU A 95 -2.51 -16.80 -4.59
C LEU A 95 -2.42 -17.89 -5.68
N LEU A 96 -1.29 -17.96 -6.40
CA LEU A 96 -1.07 -18.92 -7.49
C LEU A 96 -0.80 -20.35 -6.99
N THR A 97 -0.18 -20.49 -5.82
CA THR A 97 0.25 -21.79 -5.29
C THR A 97 -0.70 -22.38 -4.25
N GLY A 98 -1.58 -21.56 -3.67
CA GLY A 98 -2.38 -21.93 -2.49
C GLY A 98 -1.54 -22.12 -1.21
N ALA A 99 -0.22 -21.90 -1.27
CA ALA A 99 0.64 -21.99 -0.11
C ALA A 99 0.46 -20.75 0.79
N PRO A 100 0.72 -20.88 2.11
CA PRO A 100 0.78 -19.73 3.01
C PRO A 100 1.73 -18.63 2.52
N ARG A 101 1.56 -17.41 3.03
CA ARG A 101 2.44 -16.28 2.75
C ARG A 101 3.88 -16.66 3.05
N THR A 102 4.66 -16.72 1.98
CA THR A 102 6.11 -16.84 2.08
C THR A 102 6.71 -15.45 2.24
N LEU A 103 8.01 -15.40 2.47
CA LEU A 103 8.79 -14.17 2.42
C LEU A 103 8.48 -13.35 1.14
N PRO A 104 8.45 -12.00 1.22
CA PRO A 104 8.70 -11.17 2.40
C PRO A 104 7.43 -10.80 3.21
N ALA A 105 7.60 -10.46 4.49
CA ALA A 105 6.55 -9.79 5.26
C ALA A 105 6.41 -8.34 4.79
N VAL A 106 5.19 -7.81 4.69
CA VAL A 106 4.94 -6.49 4.08
C VAL A 106 4.17 -5.57 5.03
N ARG A 107 4.68 -4.36 5.23
CA ARG A 107 4.03 -3.33 6.06
C ARG A 107 3.98 -1.97 5.37
N THR A 108 3.04 -1.14 5.79
CA THR A 108 2.98 0.26 5.37
C THR A 108 4.12 1.07 6.00
N GLN A 109 4.63 2.05 5.26
CA GLN A 109 5.52 3.04 5.84
C GLN A 109 4.73 4.00 6.74
N VAL A 110 5.34 4.40 7.86
CA VAL A 110 4.84 5.54 8.63
C VAL A 110 5.11 6.82 7.83
N PRO A 111 4.10 7.64 7.51
CA PRO A 111 4.33 8.92 6.87
C PRO A 111 5.28 9.76 7.72
N ARG A 112 6.39 10.23 7.14
CA ARG A 112 7.21 11.22 7.82
C ARG A 112 6.38 12.50 7.92
N ALA A 113 6.17 12.99 9.14
CA ALA A 113 5.62 14.33 9.34
C ALA A 113 6.55 15.33 8.63
N ARG A 114 6.00 16.13 7.71
CA ARG A 114 6.76 17.26 7.17
C ARG A 114 6.70 18.39 8.20
N PRO A 115 7.84 19.01 8.56
CA PRO A 115 7.82 20.26 9.30
C PRO A 115 6.97 21.27 8.52
N VAL A 116 6.00 21.88 9.19
CA VAL A 116 5.29 23.05 8.68
C VAL A 116 6.09 24.27 9.12
N ASP A 117 7.12 24.61 8.36
CA ASP A 117 7.88 25.84 8.59
C ASP A 117 6.98 27.04 8.22
N GLY A 118 6.41 27.71 9.22
CA GLY A 118 5.47 28.81 8.95
C GLY A 118 4.81 29.56 10.11
N LEU A 119 5.13 29.30 11.38
CA LEU A 119 4.64 30.11 12.50
C LEU A 119 5.79 30.83 13.21
N ALA A 120 6.51 31.67 12.46
CA ALA A 120 7.28 32.77 13.04
C ALA A 120 6.49 34.07 12.85
N GLN A 121 5.63 34.40 13.81
CA GLN A 121 5.14 35.76 14.03
C GLN A 121 4.74 35.92 15.50
N GLY A 122 5.72 36.31 16.32
CA GLY A 122 5.52 36.80 17.67
C GLY A 122 6.24 38.14 17.79
N HIS A 123 5.46 39.21 17.66
CA HIS A 123 5.82 40.62 17.83
C HIS A 123 6.85 40.86 18.93
N ARG A 124 7.97 41.52 18.63
CA ARG A 124 8.75 42.23 19.66
C ARG A 124 7.97 43.48 20.04
N ILE A 125 7.36 43.47 21.22
CA ILE A 125 6.96 44.71 21.91
C ILE A 125 8.25 45.37 22.41
N GLY A 126 8.62 46.48 21.78
CA GLY A 126 9.67 47.37 22.28
C GLY A 126 9.15 48.13 23.50
N HIS A 127 9.93 48.14 24.57
CA HIS A 127 9.81 49.14 25.62
C HIS A 127 11.11 49.94 25.66
N ALA A 128 10.94 51.25 25.54
CA ALA A 128 11.93 52.29 25.74
C ALA A 128 12.31 52.41 27.22
#